data_AF-A0A5E4QBJ1-F1
#
_entry.id   AF-A0A5E4QBJ1-F1
#
_cell.length_a   1.000
_cell.length_b   1.000
_cell.length_c   1.000
_cell.angle_alpha   90.00
_cell.angle_beta   90.00
_cell.angle_gamma   90.00
#
_symmetry.space_group_name_H-M   'P 1'
#
loop_
_entity.id
_entity.type
_entity.pdbx_description
1 polymer ?
#
loop_
_entity_poly.entity_id
_entity_poly.type
_entity_poly.pdbx_seq_one_letter_code
_entity_poly.pdbx_strand_id
1 'polypeptide(L)'
;MAYFDGNWDVDKYREEHESDQHWLLRKAFMERWKYFYSEERLVCLARVFTNIGFLGCKYPMEIMQEVSALSKELIALQYNSDRALLLAAWCEHPETRPT
;
A
#
# COMPACT_ATOMS: atom_id res chain seq x y z
N MET A 1 -21.43 -6.87 4.53
CA MET A 1 -20.02 -6.83 4.10
C MET A 1 -19.39 -8.13 4.55
N ALA A 2 -18.83 -8.92 3.63
CA ALA A 2 -18.11 -10.12 3.99
C ALA A 2 -16.73 -9.71 4.52
N TYR A 3 -16.40 -10.11 5.74
CA TYR A 3 -15.07 -9.94 6.32
C TYR A 3 -14.24 -11.18 6.00
N PHE A 4 -12.97 -10.98 5.64
CA PHE A 4 -12.02 -12.07 5.44
C PHE A 4 -11.37 -12.47 6.77
N ASP A 5 -10.88 -13.71 6.83
CA ASP A 5 -10.04 -14.15 7.96
C ASP A 5 -8.71 -13.41 7.92
N GLY A 6 -8.56 -12.43 8.81
CA GLY A 6 -7.35 -11.63 8.97
C GLY A 6 -6.36 -12.22 9.98
N ASN A 7 -6.58 -13.45 10.47
CA ASN A 7 -5.72 -14.13 11.42
C ASN A 7 -4.53 -14.82 10.75
N TRP A 8 -3.79 -14.06 9.94
CA TRP A 8 -2.53 -14.49 9.34
C TRP A 8 -1.40 -13.57 9.76
N ASP A 9 -0.21 -14.15 9.85
CA ASP A 9 0.99 -13.42 10.20
C ASP A 9 1.47 -12.60 8.99
N VAL A 10 1.44 -11.28 9.12
CA VAL A 10 1.93 -10.37 8.09
C VAL A 10 3.44 -10.44 7.97
N ASP A 11 4.16 -10.67 9.06
CA ASP A 11 5.64 -10.64 9.11
C ASP A 11 6.28 -11.74 8.25
N LYS A 12 5.56 -12.82 7.93
CA LYS A 12 6.01 -13.87 7.00
C LYS A 12 6.31 -13.37 5.58
N TYR A 13 5.79 -12.20 5.21
CA TYR A 13 5.99 -11.61 3.89
C TYR A 13 7.20 -10.70 3.77
N ARG A 14 7.93 -10.42 4.86
CA ARG A 14 9.15 -9.61 4.82
C ARG A 14 10.22 -10.31 4.00
N GLU A 15 10.87 -9.57 3.10
CA GLU A 15 11.98 -10.11 2.30
C GLU A 15 13.32 -9.66 2.93
N GLU A 16 14.31 -10.56 2.96
CA GLU A 16 15.61 -10.30 3.63
C GLU A 16 16.36 -9.10 3.04
N HIS A 17 16.17 -8.86 1.74
CA HIS A 17 16.81 -7.78 0.99
C HIS A 17 15.92 -6.54 0.85
N GLU A 18 14.75 -6.51 1.48
CA GLU A 18 13.86 -5.34 1.50
C GLU A 18 14.34 -4.34 2.56
N SER A 19 14.40 -3.05 2.19
CA SER A 19 14.74 -2.00 3.16
C SER A 19 13.67 -1.87 4.25
N ASP A 20 14.06 -1.50 5.47
CA ASP A 20 13.12 -1.36 6.58
C ASP A 20 11.99 -0.36 6.30
N GLN A 21 12.28 0.70 5.55
CA GLN A 21 11.27 1.69 5.19
C GLN A 21 10.23 1.12 4.23
N HIS A 22 10.68 0.37 3.22
CA HIS A 22 9.80 -0.34 2.27
C HIS A 22 8.93 -1.36 3.01
N TRP A 23 9.56 -2.18 3.86
CA TRP A 23 8.85 -3.20 4.63
C TRP A 23 7.79 -2.60 5.56
N LEU A 24 8.15 -1.58 6.35
CA LEU A 24 7.21 -0.95 7.28
C LEU A 24 5.98 -0.36 6.57
N LEU A 25 6.17 0.20 5.38
CA LEU A 25 5.08 0.74 4.59
C LEU A 25 4.18 -0.38 4.03
N ARG A 26 4.78 -1.46 3.52
CA ARG A 26 4.06 -2.63 3.02
C ARG A 26 3.27 -3.33 4.13
N LYS A 27 3.88 -3.48 5.31
CA LYS A 27 3.25 -4.03 6.52
C LYS A 27 2.06 -3.18 6.98
N ALA A 28 2.23 -1.86 7.06
CA ALA A 28 1.14 -0.96 7.45
C ALA A 28 -0.07 -1.06 6.51
N PHE A 29 0.17 -1.18 5.20
CA PHE A 29 -0.87 -1.39 4.21
C PHE A 29 -1.60 -2.73 4.45
N MET A 30 -0.87 -3.82 4.63
CA MET A 30 -1.45 -5.15 4.88
C MET A 30 -2.28 -5.18 6.17
N GLU A 31 -1.72 -4.71 7.29
CA GLU A 31 -2.43 -4.71 8.59
C GLU A 31 -3.74 -3.92 8.53
N ARG A 32 -3.77 -2.82 7.77
CA ARG A 32 -4.95 -1.97 7.67
C ARG A 32 -6.11 -2.65 6.95
N TRP A 33 -5.81 -3.50 5.97
CA TRP A 33 -6.77 -4.03 5.00
C TRP A 33 -7.00 -5.54 5.11
N LYS A 34 -6.30 -6.25 5.99
CA LYS A 34 -6.32 -7.73 6.07
C LYS A 34 -7.67 -8.36 6.39
N TYR A 35 -8.63 -7.60 6.91
CA TYR A 35 -9.99 -8.07 7.16
C TYR A 35 -10.97 -7.76 6.01
N PHE A 36 -10.54 -6.98 5.01
CA PHE A 36 -11.35 -6.51 3.88
C PHE A 36 -11.00 -7.17 2.55
N TYR A 37 -9.85 -7.83 2.48
CA TYR A 37 -9.33 -8.51 1.31
C TYR A 37 -8.84 -9.91 1.67
N SER A 38 -8.85 -10.84 0.70
CA SER A 38 -8.15 -12.10 0.86
C SER A 38 -6.64 -11.87 1.01
N GLU A 39 -5.98 -12.73 1.77
CA GLU A 39 -4.53 -12.69 2.02
C GLU A 39 -3.73 -12.53 0.71
N GLU A 40 -3.97 -13.40 -0.27
CA GLU A 40 -3.26 -13.38 -1.55
C GLU A 40 -3.45 -12.06 -2.32
N ARG A 41 -4.68 -11.54 -2.38
CA ARG A 41 -4.98 -10.30 -3.09
C ARG A 41 -4.32 -9.12 -2.40
N LEU A 42 -4.36 -9.08 -1.07
CA LEU A 42 -3.82 -7.97 -0.31
C LEU A 42 -2.30 -7.92 -0.37
N VAL A 43 -1.61 -9.06 -0.31
CA VAL A 43 -0.17 -9.15 -0.49
C VAL A 43 0.25 -8.62 -1.87
N CYS A 44 -0.53 -8.94 -2.91
CA CYS A 44 -0.32 -8.42 -4.25
C CYS A 44 -0.52 -6.89 -4.30
N LEU A 45 -1.61 -6.37 -3.75
CA LEU A 45 -1.88 -4.93 -3.71
C LEU A 45 -0.82 -4.15 -2.92
N ALA A 46 -0.34 -4.70 -1.80
CA ALA A 46 0.71 -4.09 -0.99
C ALA A 46 2.04 -3.98 -1.76
N ARG A 47 2.40 -5.00 -2.54
CA ARG A 47 3.57 -4.94 -3.44
C ARG A 47 3.40 -3.88 -4.51
N VAL A 48 2.23 -3.86 -5.17
CA VAL A 48 1.91 -2.86 -6.20
C VAL A 48 2.00 -1.46 -5.62
N PHE A 49 1.40 -1.21 -4.45
CA PHE A 49 1.48 0.06 -3.73
C PHE A 49 2.93 0.53 -3.53
N THR A 50 3.79 -0.34 -3.03
CA THR A 50 5.20 0.02 -2.81
C THR A 50 6.02 0.12 -4.09
N ASN A 51 5.74 -0.69 -5.11
CA ASN A 51 6.45 -0.62 -6.40
C ASN A 51 6.09 0.65 -7.17
N ILE A 52 4.82 1.04 -7.12
CA ILE A 52 4.36 2.34 -7.55
C ILE A 52 5.18 3.39 -6.79
N GLY A 53 5.09 3.42 -5.46
CA GLY A 53 5.71 4.43 -4.57
C GLY A 53 7.23 4.60 -4.66
N PHE A 54 7.99 3.50 -4.70
CA PHE A 54 9.46 3.51 -4.62
C PHE A 54 10.14 3.33 -5.97
N LEU A 55 9.56 2.56 -6.87
CA LEU A 55 10.18 2.20 -8.16
C LEU A 55 9.55 2.95 -9.34
N GLY A 56 8.46 3.68 -9.11
CA GLY A 56 7.74 4.36 -10.17
C GLY A 56 7.04 3.42 -11.16
N CYS A 57 6.70 2.19 -10.74
CA CYS A 57 6.05 1.23 -11.63
C CYS A 57 4.63 1.66 -12.01
N LYS A 58 4.20 1.24 -13.21
CA LYS A 58 2.83 1.38 -13.69
C LYS A 58 2.12 0.04 -13.77
N TYR A 59 0.83 0.08 -13.47
CA TYR A 59 -0.08 -1.04 -13.56
C TYR A 59 -1.34 -0.62 -14.32
N PRO A 60 -2.21 -1.58 -14.72
CA PRO A 60 -3.49 -1.26 -15.33
C PRO A 60 -4.30 -0.26 -14.49
N MET A 61 -5.05 0.61 -15.17
CA MET A 61 -5.74 1.76 -14.54
C MET A 61 -6.63 1.35 -13.36
N GLU A 62 -7.33 0.23 -13.48
CA GLU A 62 -8.20 -0.33 -12.44
C GLU A 62 -7.42 -0.61 -11.15
N ILE A 63 -6.22 -1.19 -11.26
CA ILE A 63 -5.34 -1.47 -10.13
C ILE A 63 -4.79 -0.18 -9.53
N MET A 64 -4.40 0.77 -10.38
CA MET A 64 -3.90 2.08 -9.93
C MET A 64 -4.97 2.84 -9.13
N GLN A 65 -6.23 2.78 -9.57
CA GLN A 65 -7.36 3.42 -8.88
C GLN A 65 -7.66 2.74 -7.54
N GLU A 66 -7.68 1.42 -7.50
CA GLU A 66 -7.90 0.66 -6.27
C GLU A 66 -6.83 0.98 -5.22
N VAL A 67 -5.55 0.88 -5.60
CA VAL A 67 -4.44 1.19 -4.69
C VAL A 67 -4.46 2.64 -4.24
N SER A 68 -4.81 3.59 -5.13
CA SER A 68 -4.94 5.00 -4.76
C SER A 68 -6.04 5.22 -3.71
N ALA A 69 -7.21 4.59 -3.87
CA ALA A 69 -8.29 4.69 -2.91
C ALA A 69 -7.89 4.15 -1.52
N LEU A 70 -7.27 2.96 -1.48
CA LEU A 70 -6.81 2.34 -0.24
C LEU A 70 -5.69 3.15 0.44
N SER A 71 -4.82 3.77 -0.35
CA SER A 71 -3.70 4.58 0.16
C SER A 71 -4.19 5.86 0.83
N LYS A 72 -5.19 6.55 0.25
CA LYS A 72 -5.77 7.78 0.83
C LYS A 72 -6.28 7.58 2.25
N GLU A 73 -6.98 6.47 2.49
CA GLU A 73 -7.50 6.16 3.83
C GLU A 73 -6.38 5.78 4.83
N LEU A 74 -5.34 5.09 4.36
CA LEU A 74 -4.15 4.81 5.19
C LEU A 74 -3.45 6.12 5.63
N ILE A 75 -3.30 7.08 4.71
CA ILE A 75 -2.63 8.37 4.96
C ILE A 75 -3.45 9.25 5.90
N ALA A 76 -4.77 9.31 5.70
CA ALA A 76 -5.67 10.07 6.55
C ALA A 76 -5.58 9.64 8.02
N LEU A 77 -5.29 8.35 8.28
CA LEU A 77 -5.10 7.81 9.62
C LEU A 77 -3.68 8.03 10.18
N GLN A 78 -2.69 8.32 9.33
CA GLN A 78 -1.28 8.54 9.70
C GLN A 78 -0.84 10.02 9.66
N TYR A 79 -1.80 10.95 9.59
CA TYR A 79 -1.63 12.41 9.33
C TYR A 79 -0.63 13.16 10.24
N ASN A 80 -0.12 12.56 11.32
CA ASN A 80 0.89 13.15 12.21
C ASN A 80 2.33 12.64 11.98
N SER A 81 2.63 12.05 10.82
CA SER A 81 3.99 11.57 10.50
C SER A 81 4.51 12.15 9.20
N ASP A 82 5.82 12.46 9.14
CA ASP A 82 6.51 12.98 7.95
C ASP A 82 6.32 12.11 6.69
N ARG A 83 5.87 10.86 6.87
CA ARG A 83 5.56 9.89 5.80
C ARG A 83 4.20 10.14 5.12
N ALA A 84 3.27 10.85 5.75
CA ALA A 84 2.00 11.25 5.15
C ALA A 84 2.20 12.23 3.98
N LEU A 85 3.25 13.07 4.04
CA LEU A 85 3.58 14.06 3.01
C LEU A 85 3.98 13.43 1.67
N LEU A 86 4.79 12.35 1.70
CA LEU A 86 5.20 11.67 0.46
C LEU A 86 4.00 11.04 -0.25
N LEU A 87 3.07 10.43 0.47
CA LEU A 87 1.91 9.80 -0.14
C LEU A 87 0.77 10.78 -0.47
N ALA A 88 0.66 11.90 0.25
CA ALA A 88 -0.24 12.99 -0.10
C ALA A 88 0.17 13.64 -1.44
N ALA A 89 1.47 13.86 -1.66
CA ALA A 89 2.01 14.36 -2.92
C ALA A 89 1.70 13.45 -4.13
N TRP A 90 1.51 12.13 -3.90
CA TRP A 90 1.10 11.16 -4.92
C TRP A 90 -0.39 11.23 -5.29
N CYS A 91 -1.24 11.68 -4.36
CA CYS A 91 -2.69 11.75 -4.56
C CYS A 91 -3.16 13.06 -5.20
N GLU A 92 -2.39 14.13 -5.07
CA GLU A 92 -2.77 15.49 -5.49
C GLU A 92 -2.33 15.85 -6.92
N HIS A 93 -1.35 15.15 -7.49
CA HIS A 93 -0.79 15.50 -8.81
C HIS A 93 -0.85 14.34 -9.81
N PRO A 94 -1.77 14.37 -10.80
CA PRO A 94 -1.83 13.37 -11.87
C PRO A 94 -0.52 13.27 -12.67
N GLU A 95 0.22 14.36 -12.77
CA GLU A 95 1.52 14.50 -13.48
C GLU A 95 2.73 13.95 -12.71
N THR A 96 2.62 13.63 -11.41
CA THR A 96 3.66 12.90 -10.67
C THR A 96 3.49 11.39 -10.75
N ARG A 97 2.45 10.90 -11.46
CA ARG A 97 2.47 9.52 -11.95
C ARG A 97 3.73 9.36 -12.80
N PRO A 98 4.59 8.38 -12.51
CA PRO A 98 5.68 8.01 -13.42
C PRO A 98 5.11 7.84 -14.83
N THR A 99 5.90 8.06 -15.89
CA THR A 99 5.47 7.99 -17.31
C THR A 99 5.49 6.60 -17.91
#